data_AF-A0A2I0CXU4-F1
#
_entry.id   AF-A0A2I0CXU4-F1
#
_cell.length_a   1.000
_cell.length_b   1.000
_cell.length_c   1.000
_cell.angle_alpha   90.00
_cell.angle_beta   90.00
_cell.angle_gamma   90.00
#
_symmetry.space_group_name_H-M   'P 1'
#
loop_
_entity.id
_entity.type
_entity.pdbx_description
1 polymer ?
#
loop_
_entity_poly.entity_id
_entity_poly.type
_entity_poly.pdbx_seq_one_letter_code
_entity_poly.pdbx_strand_id
1 'polypeptide(L)'
;MAYPNLYSDESIVLNAQNVKVKSVSFEAVLTTRRLILVDSKKHLIAPQEILLATLRDIEAGENAIRDPTITLSIITTTGATRQMILTFSKTSGGDRRQERDEWIKALRQNMASAGQH
;
A
#
# COMPACT_ATOMS: atom_id res chain seq x y z
N MET A 1 -10.03 -15.59 -6.42
CA MET A 1 -9.64 -14.40 -5.64
C MET A 1 -9.71 -14.78 -4.17
N ALA A 2 -8.56 -14.98 -3.52
CA ALA A 2 -8.51 -15.20 -2.09
C ALA A 2 -8.57 -13.82 -1.43
N TYR A 3 -9.77 -13.39 -1.06
CA TYR A 3 -9.94 -12.15 -0.30
C TYR A 3 -9.21 -12.30 1.04
N PRO A 4 -8.45 -11.29 1.48
CA PRO A 4 -7.80 -11.32 2.78
C PRO A 4 -8.85 -11.55 3.87
N ASN A 5 -8.52 -12.38 4.86
CA ASN A 5 -9.41 -12.69 5.96
C ASN A 5 -9.48 -11.45 6.88
N LEU A 6 -10.50 -10.62 6.69
CA LEU A 6 -10.70 -9.38 7.43
C LEU A 6 -11.28 -9.70 8.81
N TYR A 7 -10.85 -8.97 9.83
CA TYR A 7 -11.56 -8.97 11.11
C TYR A 7 -12.94 -8.33 10.95
N SER A 8 -13.91 -8.67 11.82
CA SER A 8 -15.28 -8.12 11.75
C SER A 8 -15.35 -6.58 11.79
N ASP A 9 -14.34 -5.92 12.35
CA ASP A 9 -14.19 -4.45 12.42
C ASP A 9 -13.22 -3.88 11.36
N GLU A 10 -12.76 -4.69 10.42
CA GLU A 10 -11.82 -4.30 9.38
C GLU A 10 -12.54 -4.23 8.03
N SER A 11 -12.55 -3.04 7.41
CA SER A 11 -13.17 -2.80 6.11
C SER A 11 -12.13 -2.38 5.09
N ILE A 12 -12.32 -2.82 3.84
CA ILE A 12 -11.49 -2.40 2.71
C ILE A 12 -11.84 -0.96 2.38
N VAL A 13 -10.85 -0.09 2.42
CA VAL A 13 -10.97 1.33 2.07
C VAL A 13 -10.67 1.50 0.58
N LEU A 14 -9.55 0.95 0.12
CA LEU A 14 -9.13 1.01 -1.28
C LEU A 14 -8.45 -0.29 -1.70
N ASN A 15 -8.53 -0.62 -2.98
CA ASN A 15 -7.72 -1.66 -3.60
C ASN A 15 -7.07 -1.11 -4.87
N ALA A 16 -5.87 -1.62 -5.18
CA ALA A 16 -5.11 -1.24 -6.36
C ALA A 16 -4.42 -2.47 -6.92
N GLN A 17 -4.71 -2.73 -8.19
CA GLN A 17 -4.09 -3.80 -8.94
C GLN A 17 -2.84 -3.28 -9.68
N ASN A 18 -1.90 -4.19 -9.94
CA ASN A 18 -0.64 -3.91 -10.63
C ASN A 18 0.28 -2.92 -9.89
N VAL A 19 0.31 -3.02 -8.56
CA VAL A 19 1.25 -2.26 -7.74
C VAL A 19 2.56 -3.00 -7.68
N LYS A 20 3.62 -2.42 -8.23
CA LYS A 20 4.95 -3.03 -8.23
C LYS A 20 5.71 -2.62 -6.99
N VAL A 21 6.22 -3.60 -6.26
CA VAL A 21 7.21 -3.39 -5.20
C VAL A 21 8.51 -4.04 -5.66
N LYS A 22 9.52 -3.20 -5.87
CA LYS A 22 10.79 -3.59 -6.51
C LYS A 22 10.55 -4.16 -7.93
N SER A 23 10.52 -5.48 -8.08
CA SER A 23 10.36 -6.19 -9.36
C SER A 23 9.11 -7.07 -9.41
N VAL A 24 8.35 -7.15 -8.32
CA VAL A 24 7.19 -8.03 -8.21
C VAL A 24 5.89 -7.22 -8.23
N SER A 25 4.90 -7.72 -8.97
CA SER A 25 3.57 -7.14 -9.05
C SER A 25 2.69 -7.72 -7.94
N PHE A 26 2.15 -6.83 -7.12
CA PHE A 26 1.21 -7.14 -6.06
C PHE A 26 -0.13 -6.45 -6.33
N GLU A 27 -1.17 -7.01 -5.72
CA GLU A 27 -2.42 -6.35 -5.45
C GLU A 27 -2.32 -5.72 -4.06
N ALA A 28 -2.46 -4.40 -3.99
CA ALA A 28 -2.46 -3.67 -2.74
C ALA A 28 -3.90 -3.46 -2.27
N VAL A 29 -4.18 -3.85 -1.04
CA VAL A 29 -5.49 -3.70 -0.40
C VAL A 29 -5.29 -2.89 0.87
N LEU A 30 -5.76 -1.65 0.86
CA LEU A 30 -5.78 -0.78 2.03
C LEU A 30 -7.04 -1.05 2.82
N THR A 31 -6.87 -1.39 4.09
CA THR A 31 -7.96 -1.50 5.07
C THR A 31 -7.90 -0.37 6.08
N THR A 32 -8.91 -0.28 6.94
CA THR A 32 -8.93 0.68 8.06
C THR A 32 -7.84 0.45 9.10
N ARG A 33 -7.18 -0.72 9.11
CA ARG A 33 -6.14 -1.10 10.08
C ARG A 33 -4.75 -1.29 9.47
N ARG A 34 -4.68 -1.84 8.26
CA ARG A 34 -3.41 -2.26 7.64
C ARG A 34 -3.46 -2.19 6.12
N LEU A 35 -2.28 -2.15 5.53
CA LEU A 35 -2.06 -2.32 4.11
C LEU A 35 -1.64 -3.77 3.86
N ILE A 36 -2.36 -4.47 2.99
CA ILE A 36 -2.10 -5.86 2.62
C ILE A 36 -1.61 -5.89 1.18
N LEU A 37 -0.47 -6.53 0.92
CA LEU A 37 0.05 -6.77 -0.42
C LEU A 37 -0.04 -8.26 -0.73
N VAL A 38 -0.87 -8.62 -1.71
CA VAL A 38 -1.07 -9.99 -2.17
C VAL A 38 -0.39 -10.17 -3.51
N ASP A 39 0.42 -11.23 -3.68
CA ASP A 39 1.06 -11.49 -4.97
C ASP A 39 0.01 -11.85 -6.01
N SER A 40 -0.17 -10.98 -7.02
CA SER A 40 -1.25 -11.13 -8.00
C SER A 40 -0.90 -12.10 -9.14
N LYS A 41 0.37 -12.50 -9.26
CA LYS A 41 0.85 -13.30 -10.40
C LYS A 41 0.90 -14.79 -10.14
N LYS A 42 1.58 -15.21 -9.08
CA LYS A 42 1.91 -16.62 -8.83
C LYS A 42 1.53 -17.09 -7.43
N HIS A 43 1.09 -16.20 -6.54
CA HIS A 43 0.84 -16.49 -5.13
C HIS A 43 2.06 -17.16 -4.43
N LEU A 44 3.27 -16.96 -4.97
CA LEU A 44 4.49 -17.57 -4.44
C LEU A 44 5.03 -16.83 -3.23
N ILE A 45 4.64 -15.56 -3.08
CA ILE A 45 5.07 -14.71 -1.98
C ILE A 45 3.93 -14.62 -0.98
N ALA A 46 4.25 -14.86 0.29
CA ALA A 46 3.31 -14.68 1.38
C ALA A 46 2.80 -13.23 1.39
N PRO A 47 1.50 -13.02 1.66
CA PRO A 47 0.95 -11.68 1.72
C PRO A 47 1.71 -10.84 2.76
N GLN A 48 2.08 -9.62 2.38
CA GLN A 48 2.75 -8.68 3.27
C GLN A 48 1.68 -7.82 3.93
N GLU A 49 1.60 -7.85 5.26
CA GLU A 49 0.67 -7.04 6.03
C GLU A 49 1.44 -5.96 6.79
N ILE A 50 1.06 -4.71 6.59
CA ILE A 50 1.73 -3.55 7.18
C ILE A 50 0.69 -2.76 7.98
N LEU A 51 0.88 -2.70 9.30
CA LEU A 51 -0.01 -1.96 10.18
C LEU A 51 0.10 -0.45 9.90
N LEU A 52 -1.02 0.23 9.77
CA LEU A 52 -1.01 1.68 9.57
C LEU A 52 -0.45 2.42 10.79
N ALA A 53 -0.61 1.85 11.99
CA ALA A 53 0.01 2.34 13.22
C ALA A 53 1.55 2.33 13.19
N THR A 54 2.16 1.49 12.35
CA THR A 54 3.63 1.45 12.19
C THR A 54 4.13 2.39 11.10
N LEU A 55 3.23 2.96 10.29
CA LEU A 55 3.60 3.89 9.25
C LEU A 55 3.84 5.27 9.86
N ARG A 56 5.06 5.76 9.64
CA ARG A 56 5.55 7.04 10.13
C ARG A 56 5.30 8.18 9.16
N ASP A 57 5.50 7.91 7.87
CA ASP A 57 5.36 8.92 6.82
C ASP A 57 4.98 8.31 5.46
N ILE A 58 4.41 9.14 4.60
CA ILE A 58 4.03 8.82 3.22
C ILE A 58 4.47 9.96 2.33
N GLU A 59 5.26 9.62 1.32
CA GLU A 59 5.70 10.56 0.31
C GLU A 59 5.22 10.14 -1.08
N ALA A 60 4.68 11.11 -1.82
CA ALA A 60 4.41 10.95 -3.24
C ALA A 60 5.73 11.11 -4.00
N GLY A 61 6.00 10.18 -4.92
CA GLY A 61 7.15 10.26 -5.79
C GLY A 61 6.82 9.89 -7.22
N GLU A 62 7.85 9.95 -8.06
CA GLU A 62 7.85 9.43 -9.42
C GLU A 62 9.15 8.64 -9.62
N ASN A 63 9.07 7.48 -10.26
CA ASN A 63 10.27 6.72 -10.62
C ASN A 63 10.95 7.30 -11.87
N ALA A 64 12.15 6.81 -12.23
CA ALA A 64 12.93 7.26 -13.39
C ALA A 64 12.15 7.26 -14.73
N ILE A 65 11.16 6.38 -14.87
CA ILE A 65 10.28 6.29 -16.05
C ILE A 65 8.98 7.11 -15.92
N ARG A 66 8.90 8.02 -14.94
CA ARG A 66 7.73 8.86 -14.61
C ARG A 66 6.48 8.08 -14.19
N ASP A 67 6.65 6.85 -13.72
CA ASP A 67 5.56 6.12 -13.07
C ASP A 67 5.32 6.70 -11.66
N PRO A 68 4.06 6.94 -11.26
CA PRO A 68 3.74 7.42 -9.92
C PRO A 68 4.12 6.39 -8.86
N THR A 69 4.86 6.84 -7.84
CA THR A 69 5.25 6.00 -6.70
C THR A 69 4.72 6.58 -5.40
N ILE A 70 4.52 5.70 -4.42
CA ILE A 70 4.26 6.06 -3.03
C ILE A 70 5.36 5.43 -2.19
N THR A 71 6.12 6.27 -1.49
CA THR A 71 7.13 5.82 -0.53
C THR A 71 6.48 5.81 0.85
N LEU A 72 6.48 4.64 1.48
CA LEU A 72 5.98 4.41 2.82
C LEU A 72 7.16 4.24 3.78
N SER A 73 7.19 5.03 4.84
CA SER A 73 8.19 4.90 5.91
C SER A 73 7.58 4.12 7.07
N ILE A 74 8.04 2.89 7.30
CA ILE A 74 7.49 1.97 8.30
C ILE A 74 8.48 1.83 9.45
N ILE A 75 8.06 2.05 10.70
CA ILE A 75 8.87 1.76 11.88
C ILE A 75 8.73 0.27 12.21
N THR A 76 9.86 -0.42 12.24
CA THR A 76 9.94 -1.82 12.67
C THR A 76 9.99 -1.92 14.18
N THR A 77 9.70 -3.10 14.73
CA THR A 77 9.73 -3.36 16.18
C THR A 77 11.10 -3.12 16.82
N THR A 78 12.17 -3.17 16.03
CA THR A 78 13.54 -2.85 16.47
C THR A 78 13.82 -1.34 16.50
N GLY A 79 12.83 -0.50 16.19
CA GLY A 79 12.97 0.96 16.08
C GLY A 79 13.58 1.44 14.76
N ALA A 80 13.98 0.53 13.87
CA ALA A 80 14.52 0.91 12.57
C ALA A 80 13.40 1.36 11.63
N THR A 81 13.67 2.39 10.81
CA THR A 81 12.72 2.84 9.79
C THR A 81 13.01 2.13 8.47
N ARG A 82 12.06 1.36 7.97
CA ARG A 82 12.10 0.67 6.68
C ARG A 82 11.26 1.43 5.67
N GLN A 83 11.87 1.83 4.56
CA GLN A 83 11.14 2.42 3.44
C GLN A 83 10.63 1.34 2.49
N MET A 84 9.41 1.49 2.03
CA MET A 84 8.80 0.64 1.00
C MET A 84 8.22 1.50 -0.11
N ILE A 85 8.64 1.24 -1.34
CA ILE A 85 8.22 1.99 -2.51
C ILE A 85 7.20 1.16 -3.29
N LEU A 86 5.98 1.68 -3.38
CA LEU A 86 4.87 1.15 -4.17
C LEU A 86 4.83 1.90 -5.49
N THR A 87 5.04 1.21 -6.60
CA THR A 87 5.01 1.80 -7.95
C THR A 87 3.70 1.44 -8.63
N PHE A 88 2.88 2.45 -8.94
CA PHE A 88 1.58 2.27 -9.59
C PHE A 88 1.79 2.21 -11.10
N SER A 89 2.15 1.03 -11.59
CA SER A 89 2.51 0.83 -13.00
C SER A 89 1.24 0.78 -13.86
N LYS A 90 1.21 1.55 -14.95
CA LYS A 90 0.06 1.57 -15.88
C LYS A 90 -0.04 0.25 -16.66
N THR A 91 -1.17 -0.45 -16.55
CA THR A 91 -1.48 -1.60 -17.43
C THR A 91 -2.28 -1.18 -18.66
N SER A 92 -3.17 -0.19 -18.54
CA SER A 92 -3.99 0.34 -19.64
C SER A 92 -4.68 1.64 -19.23
N GLY A 93 -4.42 2.74 -19.94
CA GLY A 93 -5.33 3.89 -20.14
C GLY A 93 -5.88 4.71 -18.96
N GLY A 94 -5.70 4.34 -17.69
CA GLY A 94 -6.29 5.04 -16.54
C GLY A 94 -5.39 6.12 -15.91
N ASP A 95 -6.02 7.13 -15.32
CA ASP A 95 -5.40 8.22 -14.56
C ASP A 95 -4.80 7.74 -13.22
N ARG A 96 -3.71 6.97 -13.29
CA ARG A 96 -2.96 6.47 -12.12
C ARG A 96 -2.45 7.57 -11.18
N ARG A 97 -2.36 8.83 -11.64
CA ARG A 97 -2.06 9.97 -10.76
C ARG A 97 -3.20 10.26 -9.78
N GLN A 98 -4.45 10.20 -10.25
CA GLN A 98 -5.61 10.34 -9.36
C GLN A 98 -5.67 9.16 -8.39
N GLU A 99 -5.43 7.93 -8.88
CA GLU A 99 -5.39 6.75 -8.02
C GLU A 99 -4.31 6.89 -6.93
N ARG A 100 -3.08 7.32 -7.30
CA ARG A 100 -2.02 7.61 -6.32
C ARG A 100 -2.46 8.65 -5.28
N ASP A 101 -3.09 9.74 -5.73
CA ASP A 101 -3.51 10.83 -4.85
C ASP A 101 -4.59 10.38 -3.85
N GLU A 102 -5.60 9.66 -4.34
CA GLU A 102 -6.64 9.04 -3.53
C GLU A 102 -6.04 8.05 -2.52
N TRP A 103 -5.05 7.26 -2.95
CA TRP A 103 -4.31 6.36 -2.07
C TRP A 103 -3.55 7.11 -0.97
N ILE A 104 -2.82 8.17 -1.31
CA ILE A 104 -2.10 8.99 -0.32
C ILE A 104 -3.09 9.59 0.68
N LYS A 105 -4.19 10.15 0.20
CA LYS A 105 -5.23 10.75 1.04
C LYS A 105 -5.83 9.71 1.99
N ALA A 106 -6.26 8.56 1.47
CA ALA A 106 -6.82 7.48 2.26
C ALA A 106 -5.81 6.94 3.28
N LEU A 107 -4.56 6.70 2.87
CA LEU A 107 -3.52 6.25 3.79
C LEU A 107 -3.28 7.25 4.91
N ARG A 108 -3.17 8.56 4.60
CA ARG A 108 -3.00 9.62 5.62
C ARG A 108 -4.19 9.68 6.58
N GLN A 109 -5.41 9.61 6.07
CA GLN A 109 -6.61 9.61 6.91
C GLN A 109 -6.64 8.40 7.85
N ASN A 110 -6.38 7.21 7.33
CA ASN A 110 -6.39 5.99 8.15
C ASN A 110 -5.18 5.90 9.10
N MET A 111 -4.02 6.46 8.76
CA MET A 111 -2.89 6.61 9.70
C MET A 111 -3.24 7.50 10.87
N ALA A 112 -3.86 8.65 10.60
CA ALA A 112 -4.30 9.56 11.66
C ALA A 112 -5.29 8.84 12.59
N SER A 113 -6.25 8.09 12.05
CA SER A 113 -7.19 7.29 12.84
C SER A 113 -6.51 6.14 13.61
N ALA A 114 -5.52 5.47 13.03
CA ALA A 114 -4.82 4.34 13.65
C ALA A 114 -3.86 4.75 14.78
N GLY A 115 -3.36 5.99 14.77
CA GLY A 115 -2.50 6.53 15.83
C GLY A 115 -3.24 7.17 17.01
N GLN A 116 -4.58 7.22 16.99
CA GLN A 116 -5.41 7.86 18.02
C GLN A 116 -5.93 6.88 19.10
N HIS A 117 -5.34 5.69 19.26
CA HIS A 117 -5.83 4.67 20.19
C HIS A 117 -4.77 4.20 21.19
#